data_AF-A0A9N7RPI7-F1
#
_entry.id   AF-A0A9N7RPI7-F1
#
_cell.length_a   1.000
_cell.length_b   1.000
_cell.length_c   1.000
_cell.angle_alpha   90.00
_cell.angle_beta   90.00
_cell.angle_gamma   90.00
#
_symmetry.space_group_name_H-M   'P 1'
#
loop_
_entity.id
_entity.type
_entity.pdbx_description
1 polymer ?
#
loop_
_entity_poly.entity_id
_entity_poly.type
_entity_poly.pdbx_seq_one_letter_code
_entity_poly.pdbx_strand_id
1 'polypeptide(L)'
;MAEALCEFERKLLRGGNRKRSNSKRRRLSSSSCCWRIQYQYCMGNFPSPHQIAGLNEDTLNHKCNLGYRASTILKLAQSIVNGSFDLNYLQQLDHVKLRPILMSMTGFGSFVVANIMMCLGFYQDIPVDTETIKHLEQVHEKTGITTKNINGGALSQIYDKFAPFQCLIYWMEHVKYYETKLGKLSELPHSKYHNVATSNFKTCISGKDS
;
A
#
# COMPACT_ATOMS: atom_id res chain seq x y z
N MET A 1 8.59 2.70 -4.20
CA MET A 1 8.92 2.63 -2.76
C MET A 1 9.07 1.19 -2.28
N ALA A 2 8.00 0.38 -2.29
CA ALA A 2 8.08 -1.03 -1.86
C ALA A 2 9.12 -1.84 -2.66
N GLU A 3 9.17 -1.65 -3.98
CA GLU A 3 10.22 -2.22 -4.85
C GLU A 3 11.64 -1.84 -4.40
N ALA A 4 11.88 -0.57 -4.06
CA ALA A 4 13.19 -0.12 -3.59
C ALA A 4 13.59 -0.79 -2.26
N LEU A 5 12.62 -1.03 -1.37
CA LEU A 5 12.84 -1.78 -0.13
C LEU A 5 13.16 -3.27 -0.41
N CYS A 6 12.45 -3.89 -1.35
CA CYS A 6 12.72 -5.26 -1.79
C CYS A 6 14.11 -5.41 -2.43
N GLU A 7 14.50 -4.46 -3.30
CA GLU A 7 15.83 -4.43 -3.87
C GLU A 7 16.92 -4.21 -2.80
N PHE A 8 16.61 -3.39 -1.79
CA PHE A 8 17.51 -3.09 -0.71
C PHE A 8 17.77 -4.31 0.17
N GLU A 9 16.74 -5.09 0.52
CA GLU A 9 16.90 -6.33 1.26
C GLU A 9 17.83 -7.32 0.54
N ARG A 10 17.66 -7.47 -0.78
CA ARG A 10 18.56 -8.27 -1.61
C ARG A 10 20.03 -7.80 -1.53
N LYS A 11 20.26 -6.49 -1.45
CA LYS A 11 21.60 -5.91 -1.28
C LYS A 11 22.17 -6.21 0.11
N LEU A 12 21.34 -6.19 1.17
CA LEU A 12 21.76 -6.60 2.53
C LEU A 12 22.23 -8.05 2.55
N LEU A 13 21.50 -8.97 1.90
CA LEU A 13 21.86 -10.39 1.82
C LEU A 13 23.17 -10.64 1.05
N ARG A 14 23.49 -9.81 0.05
CA ARG A 14 24.73 -9.93 -0.74
C ARG A 14 25.96 -9.30 -0.08
N GLY A 15 25.77 -8.43 0.91
CA GLY A 15 26.84 -7.71 1.62
C GLY A 15 27.50 -8.49 2.77
N GLY A 16 27.01 -9.68 3.10
CA GLY A 16 27.62 -10.55 4.11
C GLY A 16 28.89 -11.24 3.59
N ASN A 17 30.05 -10.73 4.02
CA ASN A 17 31.40 -11.31 3.97
C ASN A 17 31.52 -12.72 3.31
N ARG A 18 31.79 -12.79 1.99
CA ARG A 18 32.40 -13.97 1.36
C ARG A 18 33.72 -13.57 0.74
N LYS A 19 34.81 -13.96 1.40
CA LYS A 19 36.15 -14.04 0.78
C LYS A 19 35.98 -14.78 -0.55
N ARG A 20 36.35 -14.13 -1.66
CA ARG A 20 36.45 -14.75 -2.98
C ARG A 20 37.48 -15.88 -2.91
N SER A 21 37.04 -17.13 -2.74
CA SER A 21 37.88 -18.27 -3.10
C SER A 21 37.81 -18.47 -4.60
N ASN A 22 38.95 -18.32 -5.27
CA ASN A 22 39.11 -18.72 -6.67
C ASN A 22 38.92 -20.24 -6.78
N SER A 23 37.79 -20.68 -7.33
CA SER A 23 37.61 -22.07 -7.75
C SER A 23 37.06 -22.13 -9.17
N LYS A 24 37.86 -22.77 -10.02
CA LYS A 24 37.72 -22.96 -11.48
C LYS A 24 36.30 -23.27 -11.93
N ARG A 25 35.87 -22.57 -13.00
CA ARG A 25 34.70 -22.88 -13.83
C ARG A 25 34.74 -24.34 -14.30
N ARG A 26 33.86 -25.18 -13.77
CA ARG A 26 33.45 -26.43 -14.43
C ARG A 26 32.18 -26.15 -15.23
N ARG A 27 32.25 -26.34 -16.55
CA ARG A 27 31.09 -26.38 -17.45
C ARG A 27 30.27 -27.61 -17.10
N LEU A 28 28.99 -27.42 -16.77
CA LEU A 28 28.00 -28.49 -16.72
C LEU A 28 27.03 -28.31 -17.88
N SER A 29 26.74 -29.45 -18.48
CA SER A 29 26.10 -29.67 -19.77
C SER A 29 24.62 -29.32 -19.77
N SER A 30 24.19 -28.85 -20.94
CA SER A 30 22.81 -28.63 -21.38
C SER A 30 21.90 -29.82 -21.07
N SER A 31 20.86 -29.60 -20.26
CA SER A 31 19.56 -30.26 -20.43
C SER A 31 18.51 -29.53 -19.57
N SER A 32 17.34 -29.35 -20.17
CA SER A 32 16.09 -28.89 -19.53
C SER A 32 15.99 -27.39 -19.18
N CYS A 33 15.51 -26.63 -20.17
CA CYS A 33 14.39 -25.67 -20.02
C CYS A 33 14.12 -25.12 -18.60
N CYS A 34 14.92 -24.16 -18.12
CA CYS A 34 14.51 -23.26 -17.01
C CYS A 34 15.31 -21.95 -16.88
N TRP A 35 16.16 -21.59 -17.85
CA TRP A 35 17.00 -20.39 -17.69
C TRP A 35 16.38 -19.11 -18.27
N ARG A 36 15.30 -19.21 -19.05
CA ARG A 36 14.67 -18.06 -19.73
C ARG A 36 13.56 -17.36 -18.92
N ILE A 37 13.14 -17.94 -17.78
CA ILE A 37 12.16 -17.35 -16.85
C ILE A 37 12.86 -16.78 -15.58
N GLN A 38 14.10 -17.17 -15.29
CA GLN A 38 14.79 -16.85 -14.03
C GLN A 38 15.31 -15.41 -13.87
N TYR A 39 15.30 -14.57 -14.91
CA TYR A 39 15.89 -13.23 -14.85
C TYR A 39 14.91 -12.08 -14.65
N GLN A 40 13.59 -12.30 -14.76
CA GLN A 40 12.63 -11.21 -14.80
C GLN A 40 11.99 -10.84 -13.45
N TYR A 41 12.21 -11.62 -12.37
CA TYR A 41 11.72 -11.31 -11.02
C TYR A 41 12.69 -11.74 -9.92
N CYS A 42 13.95 -11.28 -9.96
CA CYS A 42 14.89 -11.46 -8.83
C CYS A 42 14.77 -10.35 -7.76
N MET A 43 13.54 -9.88 -7.50
CA MET A 43 13.26 -8.96 -6.40
C MET A 43 13.54 -9.65 -5.07
N GLY A 44 14.14 -8.94 -4.11
CA GLY A 44 14.23 -9.44 -2.73
C GLY A 44 12.84 -9.45 -2.07
N ASN A 45 12.76 -10.01 -0.87
CA ASN A 45 11.56 -9.89 -0.04
C ASN A 45 11.46 -8.48 0.54
N PHE A 46 10.29 -8.13 1.07
CA PHE A 46 10.17 -6.94 1.90
C PHE A 46 11.03 -7.13 3.16
N PRO A 47 11.85 -6.14 3.56
CA PRO A 47 12.76 -6.28 4.69
C PRO A 47 12.00 -6.49 6.01
N SER A 48 12.49 -7.43 6.80
CA SER A 48 12.00 -7.69 8.16
C SER A 48 12.29 -6.51 9.11
N PRO A 49 11.52 -6.36 10.21
CA PRO A 49 11.79 -5.35 11.22
C PRO A 49 13.24 -5.39 11.75
N HIS A 50 13.81 -6.57 11.94
CA HIS A 50 15.20 -6.74 12.38
C HIS A 50 16.23 -6.16 11.40
N GLN A 51 16.01 -6.37 10.09
CA GLN A 51 16.89 -5.81 9.05
C GLN A 51 16.80 -4.28 8.99
N ILE A 52 15.61 -3.71 9.24
CA ILE A 52 15.41 -2.25 9.24
C ILE A 52 15.98 -1.63 10.53
N ALA A 53 15.72 -2.22 11.69
CA ALA A 53 16.07 -1.66 12.99
C ALA A 53 17.58 -1.46 13.20
N GLY A 54 18.42 -2.26 12.53
CA GLY A 54 19.88 -2.15 12.55
C GLY A 54 20.46 -1.05 11.65
N LEU A 55 19.63 -0.26 10.99
CA LEU A 55 20.05 0.81 10.07
C LEU A 55 19.92 2.18 10.71
N ASN A 56 20.52 3.19 10.08
CA ASN A 56 20.24 4.59 10.37
C ASN A 56 19.28 5.19 9.33
N GLU A 57 18.63 6.29 9.73
CA GLU A 57 17.60 6.96 8.93
C GLU A 57 18.14 7.42 7.56
N ASP A 58 19.34 8.00 7.53
CA ASP A 58 19.97 8.49 6.30
C ASP A 58 20.24 7.38 5.29
N THR A 59 20.75 6.23 5.76
CA THR A 59 20.99 5.06 4.88
C THR A 59 19.69 4.54 4.31
N LEU A 60 18.65 4.45 5.15
CA LEU A 60 17.35 3.96 4.72
C LEU A 60 16.72 4.91 3.69
N ASN A 61 16.80 6.22 3.93
CA ASN A 61 16.30 7.23 3.03
C ASN A 61 17.08 7.26 1.71
N HIS A 62 18.41 7.32 1.76
CA HIS A 62 19.26 7.39 0.56
C HIS A 62 19.09 6.16 -0.33
N LYS A 63 18.91 4.97 0.26
CA LYS A 63 18.79 3.72 -0.53
C LYS A 63 17.38 3.46 -1.06
N CYS A 64 16.35 3.97 -0.39
CA CYS A 64 14.95 3.63 -0.72
C CYS A 64 14.08 4.83 -1.13
N ASN A 65 14.63 6.04 -1.10
CA ASN A 65 13.95 7.31 -1.42
C ASN A 65 12.63 7.49 -0.64
N LEU A 66 12.69 7.38 0.69
CA LEU A 66 11.52 7.38 1.56
C LEU A 66 11.10 8.79 2.01
N GLY A 67 12.00 9.76 1.90
CA GLY A 67 11.86 11.09 2.48
C GLY A 67 11.62 11.02 3.98
N TYR A 68 10.73 11.89 4.47
CA TYR A 68 10.35 11.98 5.89
C TYR A 68 9.80 10.68 6.49
N ARG A 69 9.38 9.71 5.66
CA ARG A 69 8.84 8.43 6.11
C ARG A 69 9.91 7.47 6.63
N ALA A 70 11.18 7.72 6.30
CA ALA A 70 12.30 6.92 6.79
C ALA A 70 12.31 6.85 8.32
N SER A 71 12.14 7.99 8.99
CA SER A 71 12.09 8.07 10.46
C SER A 71 10.97 7.21 11.04
N THR A 72 9.75 7.32 10.50
CA THR A 72 8.59 6.54 10.97
C THR A 72 8.80 5.04 10.79
N ILE A 73 9.30 4.63 9.62
CA ILE A 73 9.56 3.21 9.31
C ILE A 73 10.65 2.65 10.23
N LEU A 74 11.74 3.40 10.45
CA LEU A 74 12.81 2.98 11.34
C LEU A 74 12.34 2.85 12.80
N LYS A 75 11.62 3.85 13.32
CA LYS A 75 11.07 3.83 14.68
C LYS A 75 10.11 2.66 14.89
N LEU A 76 9.23 2.40 13.91
CA LEU A 76 8.33 1.25 13.94
C LEU A 76 9.08 -0.08 14.01
N ALA A 77 10.10 -0.24 13.16
CA ALA A 77 10.92 -1.45 13.16
C ALA A 77 11.63 -1.65 14.50
N GLN A 78 12.20 -0.58 15.06
CA GLN A 78 12.86 -0.62 16.37
C GLN A 78 11.88 -0.96 17.50
N SER A 79 10.67 -0.39 17.49
CA SER A 79 9.64 -0.69 18.50
C SER A 79 9.14 -2.14 18.44
N ILE A 80 9.14 -2.75 17.25
CA ILE A 80 8.80 -4.17 17.11
C ILE A 80 9.94 -5.04 17.67
N VAL A 81 11.19 -4.73 17.32
CA VAL A 81 12.37 -5.52 17.73
C VAL A 81 12.64 -5.42 19.23
N ASN A 82 12.44 -4.25 19.83
CA ASN A 82 12.63 -4.07 21.27
C ASN A 82 11.42 -4.53 22.12
N GLY A 83 10.34 -4.98 21.48
CA GLY A 83 9.13 -5.49 22.14
C GLY A 83 8.16 -4.41 22.66
N SER A 84 8.44 -3.11 22.47
CA SER A 84 7.51 -2.05 22.89
C SER A 84 6.24 -1.98 22.01
N PHE A 85 6.26 -2.64 20.85
CA PHE A 85 5.13 -2.78 19.94
C PHE A 85 4.94 -4.25 19.56
N ASP A 86 4.15 -4.97 20.36
CA ASP A 86 3.92 -6.41 20.20
C ASP A 86 2.83 -6.71 19.15
N LEU A 87 3.25 -7.19 17.98
CA LEU A 87 2.34 -7.55 16.89
C LEU A 87 1.43 -8.74 17.24
N ASN A 88 1.88 -9.69 18.06
CA ASN A 88 1.08 -10.86 18.42
C ASN A 88 -0.10 -10.47 19.30
N TYR A 89 0.15 -9.57 20.26
CA TYR A 89 -0.90 -8.98 21.08
C TYR A 89 -1.92 -8.21 20.21
N LEU A 90 -1.45 -7.35 19.30
CA LEU A 90 -2.33 -6.56 18.44
C LEU A 90 -3.23 -7.41 17.54
N GLN A 91 -2.74 -8.55 17.06
CA GLN A 91 -3.51 -9.46 16.21
C GLN A 91 -4.72 -10.08 16.93
N GLN A 92 -4.71 -10.11 18.27
CA GLN A 92 -5.82 -10.64 19.08
C GLN A 92 -6.90 -9.59 19.40
N LEU A 93 -6.65 -8.32 19.09
CA LEU A 93 -7.55 -7.22 19.41
C LEU A 93 -8.68 -7.09 18.39
N ASP A 94 -9.86 -6.74 18.87
CA ASP A 94 -10.97 -6.32 18.03
C ASP A 94 -10.77 -4.90 17.49
N HIS A 95 -11.65 -4.49 16.56
CA HIS A 95 -11.61 -3.16 15.95
C HIS A 95 -11.57 -2.02 16.98
N VAL A 96 -12.41 -2.12 18.03
CA VAL A 96 -12.61 -1.08 19.04
C VAL A 96 -11.35 -0.84 19.86
N LYS A 97 -10.61 -1.90 20.20
CA LYS A 97 -9.36 -1.83 20.98
C LYS A 97 -8.14 -1.54 20.12
N LEU A 98 -8.07 -2.11 18.92
CA LEU A 98 -6.91 -1.98 18.06
C LEU A 98 -6.77 -0.56 17.49
N ARG A 99 -7.89 0.03 17.06
CA ARG A 99 -7.88 1.31 16.35
C ARG A 99 -7.27 2.47 17.17
N PRO A 100 -7.63 2.69 18.45
CA PRO A 100 -7.00 3.74 19.27
C PRO A 100 -5.50 3.55 19.43
N ILE A 101 -5.04 2.31 19.57
CA ILE A 101 -3.61 2.00 19.69
C ILE A 101 -2.87 2.42 18.42
N LEU A 102 -3.37 2.03 17.24
CA LEU A 102 -2.78 2.43 15.97
C LEU A 102 -2.79 3.96 15.77
N MET A 103 -3.88 4.63 16.15
CA MET A 103 -4.00 6.09 16.06
C MET A 103 -3.02 6.85 16.96
N SER A 104 -2.54 6.23 18.04
CA SER A 104 -1.55 6.86 18.94
C SER A 104 -0.15 6.91 18.32
N MET A 105 0.10 6.16 17.24
CA MET A 105 1.42 6.07 16.63
C MET A 105 1.73 7.30 15.76
N THR A 106 2.96 7.80 15.85
CA THR A 106 3.41 8.90 15.01
C THR A 106 3.39 8.51 13.53
N GLY A 107 2.70 9.31 12.71
CA GLY A 107 2.53 9.06 11.26
C GLY A 107 1.32 8.19 10.91
N PHE A 108 0.57 7.71 11.90
CA PHE A 108 -0.63 6.88 11.70
C PHE A 108 -1.88 7.76 11.85
N GLY A 109 -2.15 8.57 10.83
CA GLY A 109 -3.40 9.34 10.74
C GLY A 109 -4.61 8.46 10.41
N SER A 110 -5.81 9.03 10.47
CA SER A 110 -7.07 8.33 10.19
C SER A 110 -7.07 7.54 8.88
N PHE A 111 -6.54 8.13 7.80
CA PHE A 111 -6.40 7.46 6.50
C PHE A 111 -5.50 6.22 6.57
N VAL A 112 -4.34 6.34 7.22
CA VAL A 112 -3.36 5.24 7.33
C VAL A 112 -3.96 4.12 8.18
N VAL A 113 -4.55 4.47 9.32
CA VAL A 113 -5.17 3.49 10.21
C VAL A 113 -6.34 2.78 9.52
N ALA A 114 -7.23 3.48 8.82
CA ALA A 114 -8.33 2.85 8.08
C ALA A 114 -7.82 1.83 7.04
N ASN A 115 -6.74 2.14 6.31
CA ASN A 115 -6.11 1.19 5.40
C ASN A 115 -5.55 -0.04 6.12
N ILE A 116 -4.88 0.15 7.26
CA ILE A 116 -4.35 -0.96 8.08
C ILE A 116 -5.51 -1.83 8.57
N MET A 117 -6.57 -1.23 9.12
CA MET A 117 -7.75 -1.94 9.61
C MET A 117 -8.39 -2.78 8.49
N MET A 118 -8.54 -2.20 7.29
CA MET A 118 -9.03 -2.93 6.11
C MET A 118 -8.16 -4.14 5.77
N CYS A 119 -6.83 -3.99 5.76
CA CYS A 119 -5.90 -5.10 5.51
C CYS A 119 -6.00 -6.20 6.59
N LEU A 120 -6.41 -5.86 7.81
CA LEU A 120 -6.66 -6.80 8.90
C LEU A 120 -8.06 -7.41 8.89
N GLY A 121 -8.91 -7.05 7.91
CA GLY A 121 -10.28 -7.58 7.79
C GLY A 121 -11.35 -6.77 8.55
N PHE A 122 -11.00 -5.58 9.04
CA PHE A 122 -11.94 -4.67 9.67
C PHE A 122 -12.36 -3.57 8.68
N TYR A 123 -13.65 -3.54 8.33
CA TYR A 123 -14.17 -2.74 7.22
C TYR A 123 -15.07 -1.58 7.64
N GLN A 124 -15.07 -1.23 8.93
CA GLN A 124 -15.92 -0.18 9.48
C GLN A 124 -15.48 1.23 9.06
N ASP A 125 -14.18 1.45 8.87
CA ASP A 125 -13.60 2.73 8.50
C ASP A 125 -13.27 2.79 7.00
N ILE A 126 -13.76 3.81 6.30
CA ILE A 126 -13.36 4.10 4.91
C ILE A 126 -12.09 4.96 4.92
N PRO A 127 -11.00 4.58 4.24
CA PRO A 127 -9.81 5.40 4.13
C PRO A 127 -10.08 6.60 3.23
N VAL A 128 -10.29 7.76 3.85
CA VAL A 128 -10.65 8.98 3.12
C VAL A 128 -9.44 9.72 2.57
N ASP A 129 -9.41 9.88 1.24
CA ASP A 129 -8.47 10.74 0.53
C ASP A 129 -9.17 11.63 -0.51
N THR A 130 -8.38 12.25 -1.39
CA THR A 130 -8.92 13.09 -2.46
C THR A 130 -9.73 12.31 -3.50
N GLU A 131 -9.43 11.02 -3.73
CA GLU A 131 -10.19 10.20 -4.67
C GLU A 131 -11.54 9.80 -4.04
N THR A 132 -11.58 9.53 -2.73
CA THR A 132 -12.85 9.35 -1.99
C THR A 132 -13.78 10.55 -2.18
N ILE A 133 -13.27 11.77 -2.06
CA ILE A 133 -14.06 13.00 -2.24
C ILE A 133 -14.63 13.08 -3.66
N LYS A 134 -13.80 12.85 -4.67
CA LYS A 134 -14.22 12.87 -6.07
C LYS A 134 -15.25 11.79 -6.38
N HIS A 135 -15.09 10.60 -5.81
CA HIS A 135 -16.04 9.51 -5.96
C HIS A 135 -17.42 9.88 -5.41
N LEU A 136 -17.48 10.50 -4.22
CA LEU A 136 -18.74 10.97 -3.65
C LEU A 136 -19.41 12.06 -4.51
N GLU A 137 -18.62 12.96 -5.09
CA GLU A 137 -19.13 13.97 -6.01
C GLU A 137 -19.69 13.33 -7.30
N GLN A 138 -18.98 12.36 -7.86
CA GLN A 138 -19.29 11.77 -9.17
C GLN A 138 -20.40 10.71 -9.13
N VAL A 139 -20.52 9.97 -8.04
CA VAL A 139 -21.45 8.84 -7.93
C VAL A 139 -22.67 9.18 -7.07
N HIS A 140 -22.50 10.06 -6.07
CA HIS A 140 -23.56 10.41 -5.12
C HIS A 140 -24.00 11.87 -5.20
N GLU A 141 -23.47 12.64 -6.16
CA GLU A 141 -23.78 14.07 -6.38
C GLU A 141 -23.58 14.94 -5.12
N LYS A 142 -22.71 14.51 -4.21
CA LYS A 142 -22.42 15.21 -2.96
C LYS A 142 -21.33 16.26 -3.19
N THR A 143 -21.74 17.51 -3.40
CA THR A 143 -20.83 18.64 -3.65
C THR A 143 -20.40 19.36 -2.36
N GLY A 144 -19.30 20.11 -2.41
CA GLY A 144 -18.81 20.93 -1.29
C GLY A 144 -18.15 20.15 -0.14
N ILE A 145 -17.88 18.85 -0.34
CA ILE A 145 -17.19 18.01 0.65
C ILE A 145 -15.68 18.19 0.55
N THR A 146 -15.03 18.25 1.71
CA THR A 146 -13.58 18.26 1.87
C THR A 146 -13.15 17.12 2.77
N THR A 147 -11.88 16.73 2.71
CA THR A 147 -11.32 15.70 3.61
C THR A 147 -11.47 16.04 5.10
N LYS A 148 -11.71 17.31 5.45
CA LYS A 148 -11.90 17.79 6.83
C LYS A 148 -13.35 17.66 7.32
N ASN A 149 -14.35 17.73 6.46
CA ASN A 149 -15.78 17.78 6.84
C ASN A 149 -16.56 16.51 6.49
N ILE A 150 -15.90 15.54 5.87
CA ILE A 150 -16.51 14.31 5.36
C ILE A 150 -16.86 13.28 6.44
N ASN A 151 -16.09 13.22 7.53
CA ASN A 151 -16.30 12.24 8.60
C ASN A 151 -17.59 12.55 9.36
N GLY A 152 -18.46 11.54 9.54
CA GLY A 152 -19.78 11.69 10.16
C GLY A 152 -20.81 12.47 9.33
N GLY A 153 -20.43 12.90 8.12
CA GLY A 153 -21.29 13.60 7.18
C GLY A 153 -21.83 12.66 6.08
N ALA A 154 -21.57 13.02 4.82
CA ALA A 154 -22.10 12.29 3.67
C ALA A 154 -21.67 10.82 3.61
N LEU A 155 -20.45 10.48 4.07
CA LEU A 155 -20.01 9.08 4.11
C LEU A 155 -20.92 8.22 4.99
N SER A 156 -21.23 8.70 6.18
CA SER A 156 -22.11 8.02 7.14
C SER A 156 -23.52 7.86 6.56
N GLN A 157 -24.07 8.92 5.95
CA GLN A 157 -25.39 8.87 5.30
C GLN A 157 -25.50 7.80 4.20
N ILE A 158 -24.41 7.59 3.44
CA ILE A 158 -24.40 6.65 2.32
C ILE A 158 -24.12 5.23 2.79
N TYR A 159 -23.09 5.07 3.65
CA TYR A 159 -22.49 3.77 3.90
C TYR A 159 -22.83 3.13 5.25
N ASP A 160 -23.34 3.85 6.25
CA ASP A 160 -23.58 3.27 7.59
C ASP A 160 -24.61 2.12 7.58
N LYS A 161 -25.54 2.14 6.62
CA LYS A 161 -26.49 1.04 6.39
C LYS A 161 -25.83 -0.30 6.04
N PHE A 162 -24.55 -0.27 5.65
CA PHE A 162 -23.76 -1.46 5.32
C PHE A 162 -22.85 -1.90 6.45
N ALA A 163 -23.00 -1.37 7.67
CA ALA A 163 -22.20 -1.79 8.81
C ALA A 163 -22.22 -3.33 9.00
N PRO A 164 -21.07 -3.98 9.29
CA PRO A 164 -19.72 -3.42 9.48
C PRO A 164 -18.84 -3.40 8.22
N PHE A 165 -19.42 -3.44 7.02
CA PHE A 165 -18.73 -3.62 5.72
C PHE A 165 -18.66 -2.35 4.87
N GLN A 166 -18.75 -1.16 5.48
CA GLN A 166 -18.77 0.13 4.77
C GLN A 166 -17.61 0.28 3.78
N CYS A 167 -16.39 -0.06 4.20
CA CYS A 167 -15.18 0.01 3.39
C CYS A 167 -15.21 -0.93 2.19
N LEU A 168 -15.73 -2.16 2.35
CA LEU A 168 -15.85 -3.09 1.22
C LEU A 168 -16.84 -2.57 0.18
N ILE A 169 -18.00 -2.08 0.62
CA ILE A 169 -19.02 -1.55 -0.31
C ILE A 169 -18.49 -0.32 -1.04
N TYR A 170 -17.80 0.57 -0.34
CA TYR A 170 -17.09 1.69 -0.95
C TYR A 170 -16.13 1.23 -2.04
N TRP A 171 -15.24 0.28 -1.75
CA TRP A 171 -14.27 -0.22 -2.74
C TRP A 171 -14.95 -0.91 -3.93
N MET A 172 -15.98 -1.71 -3.70
CA MET A 172 -16.74 -2.34 -4.77
C MET A 172 -17.40 -1.31 -5.70
N GLU A 173 -18.03 -0.28 -5.13
CA GLU A 173 -18.65 0.79 -5.90
C GLU A 173 -17.60 1.60 -6.66
N HIS A 174 -16.48 1.93 -6.01
CA HIS A 174 -15.37 2.67 -6.60
C HIS A 174 -14.74 1.91 -7.77
N VAL A 175 -14.47 0.60 -7.61
CA VAL A 175 -13.98 -0.26 -8.70
C VAL A 175 -14.99 -0.31 -9.83
N LYS A 176 -16.27 -0.56 -9.54
CA LYS A 176 -17.32 -0.61 -10.55
C LYS A 176 -17.41 0.70 -11.34
N TYR A 177 -17.33 1.84 -10.66
CA TYR A 177 -17.34 3.15 -11.29
C TYR A 177 -16.14 3.31 -12.23
N TYR A 178 -14.93 2.95 -11.79
CA TYR A 178 -13.73 3.01 -12.64
C TYR A 178 -13.85 2.09 -13.87
N GLU A 179 -14.43 0.90 -13.70
CA GLU A 179 -14.67 -0.02 -14.80
C GLU A 179 -15.66 0.52 -15.85
N THR A 180 -16.60 1.38 -15.45
CA THR A 180 -17.46 2.08 -16.43
C THR A 180 -16.70 3.07 -17.32
N LYS A 181 -15.54 3.56 -16.85
CA LYS A 181 -14.73 4.57 -17.55
C LYS A 181 -13.57 3.96 -18.32
N LEU A 182 -12.96 2.91 -17.77
CA LEU A 182 -11.72 2.32 -18.29
C LEU A 182 -11.90 0.93 -18.90
N GLY A 183 -13.10 0.35 -18.80
CA GLY A 183 -13.31 -1.08 -19.01
C GLY A 183 -12.83 -1.90 -17.81
N LYS A 184 -12.92 -3.23 -17.91
CA LYS A 184 -12.56 -4.14 -16.83
C LYS A 184 -11.12 -3.93 -16.36
N LEU A 185 -10.93 -3.63 -15.08
CA LEU A 185 -9.61 -3.36 -14.52
C LEU A 185 -8.73 -4.62 -14.53
N SER A 186 -9.34 -5.81 -14.45
CA SER A 186 -8.63 -7.10 -14.56
C SER A 186 -8.01 -7.35 -15.94
N GLU A 187 -8.50 -6.68 -16.97
CA GLU A 187 -8.03 -6.80 -18.35
C GLU A 187 -7.05 -5.66 -18.73
N LEU A 188 -6.79 -4.73 -17.79
CA LEU A 188 -5.94 -3.58 -18.02
C LEU A 188 -4.46 -4.02 -18.04
N PRO A 189 -3.66 -3.65 -19.07
CA PRO A 189 -2.25 -3.97 -19.08
C PRO A 189 -1.51 -3.19 -17.99
N HIS A 190 -0.52 -3.84 -17.34
CA HIS A 190 0.30 -3.27 -16.26
C HIS A 190 0.89 -1.89 -16.59
N SER A 191 1.28 -1.67 -17.85
CA SER A 191 1.82 -0.39 -18.33
C SER A 191 0.82 0.76 -18.20
N LYS A 192 -0.48 0.49 -18.08
CA LYS A 192 -1.54 1.49 -17.93
C LYS A 192 -2.00 1.71 -16.49
N TYR A 193 -1.49 0.97 -15.50
CA TYR A 193 -1.94 1.10 -14.11
C TYR A 193 -1.72 2.50 -13.54
N HIS A 194 -0.64 3.18 -13.93
CA HIS A 194 -0.38 4.55 -13.49
C HIS A 194 -1.42 5.58 -14.00
N ASN A 195 -2.26 5.20 -14.98
CA ASN A 195 -3.32 6.03 -15.51
C ASN A 195 -4.66 5.86 -14.78
N VAL A 196 -4.77 4.88 -13.87
CA VAL A 196 -6.00 4.55 -13.13
C VAL A 196 -6.19 5.53 -11.97
N ALA A 197 -6.57 6.77 -12.29
CA ALA A 197 -6.87 7.81 -11.31
C ALA A 197 -7.90 8.78 -11.89
N THR A 198 -8.75 9.35 -11.04
CA THR A 198 -9.83 10.24 -11.48
C THR A 198 -9.30 11.49 -12.19
N SER A 199 -8.10 11.96 -11.83
CA SER A 199 -7.43 13.08 -12.50
C SER A 199 -7.16 12.84 -13.99
N ASN A 200 -7.08 11.58 -14.42
CA ASN A 200 -6.75 11.18 -15.78
C ASN A 200 -8.00 10.88 -16.63
N PHE A 201 -9.21 11.08 -16.10
CA PHE A 201 -10.47 10.78 -16.80
C PHE A 201 -10.91 11.83 -17.85
N LYS A 202 -10.14 12.92 -18.09
CA LYS A 202 -10.42 13.90 -19.16
C LYS A 202 -10.12 13.25 -20.53
N THR A 203 -10.95 13.17 -21.56
CA THR A 203 -12.10 13.97 -22.07
C THR A 203 -12.97 13.06 -22.96
N CYS A 204 -14.20 12.71 -22.55
CA CYS A 204 -15.21 12.18 -23.50
C CYS A 204 -16.56 12.91 -23.41
N ILE A 205 -16.68 13.99 -22.63
CA ILE A 205 -17.91 14.81 -22.61
C ILE A 205 -17.61 16.14 -23.30
N SER A 206 -17.50 16.09 -24.62
CA SER A 206 -17.73 17.24 -25.50
C SER A 206 -18.08 16.76 -26.91
N GLY A 207 -19.15 15.96 -27.01
CA GLY A 207 -19.96 15.88 -28.23
C GLY A 207 -21.26 16.61 -27.92
N LYS A 208 -21.34 17.90 -28.24
CA LYS A 208 -22.62 18.58 -28.36
C LYS A 208 -23.19 18.14 -29.71
N ASP A 209 -24.20 17.30 -29.68
CA ASP A 209 -25.12 17.16 -30.81
C ASP A 209 -25.98 18.44 -30.84
N SER A 210 -25.74 19.28 -31.85
CA SER A 210 -26.65 20.31 -32.34
C SER A 210 -26.30 20.56 -33.81
#